data_AF-A0A9D5FQV6-F1
#
_entry.id   AF-A0A9D5FQV6-F1
#
_cell.length_a   1.000
_cell.length_b   1.000
_cell.length_c   1.000
_cell.angle_alpha   90.00
_cell.angle_beta   90.00
_cell.angle_gamma   90.00
#
_symmetry.space_group_name_H-M   'P 1'
#
loop_
_entity.id
_entity.type
_entity.pdbx_description
1 polymer ?
#
loop_
_entity_poly.entity_id
_entity_poly.type
_entity_poly.pdbx_seq_one_letter_code
_entity_poly.pdbx_strand_id
1 'polypeptide(L)'
;MHLDPDFSELTYGDCRPRSIPVRNLQKGDFIVFYAGLRSISQEHNLIYALIGFYSVDEVLQAGSIPKERWNQNAHTRRKDSANDTVVRAIPGPSGRLLKCIPIGEYRRRAYRVLPGVLSAWGGISVKDGYLQRSGRLPSFIEPAVFLDWFSKQDVTLIKENNP
;
A
#
# COMPACT_ATOMS: atom_id res chain seq x y z
N MET A 1 -6.62 1.78 -18.60
CA MET A 1 -6.32 0.88 -17.46
C MET A 1 -6.31 1.69 -16.17
N HIS A 2 -6.81 1.13 -15.06
CA HIS A 2 -6.78 1.77 -13.73
C HIS A 2 -5.76 1.00 -12.88
N LEU A 3 -4.62 1.62 -12.63
CA LEU A 3 -3.55 1.10 -11.80
C LEU A 3 -3.52 1.95 -10.53
N ASP A 4 -3.78 1.32 -9.38
CA ASP A 4 -3.70 1.95 -8.08
C ASP A 4 -3.29 0.87 -7.04
N PRO A 5 -2.04 0.91 -6.53
CA PRO A 5 -1.00 1.89 -6.86
C PRO A 5 -0.50 1.77 -8.32
N ASP A 6 -0.13 2.91 -8.90
CA ASP A 6 0.66 2.99 -10.13
C ASP A 6 2.13 3.22 -9.77
N PHE A 7 2.92 2.15 -9.79
CA PHE A 7 4.33 2.18 -9.41
C PHE A 7 5.22 2.87 -10.44
N SER A 8 4.77 2.95 -11.70
CA SER A 8 5.53 3.65 -12.75
C SER A 8 5.37 5.17 -12.63
N GLU A 9 4.25 5.64 -12.09
CA GLU A 9 4.02 7.06 -11.81
C GLU A 9 4.27 7.44 -10.34
N LEU A 10 4.51 6.44 -9.46
CA LEU A 10 4.60 6.60 -8.02
C LEU A 10 3.38 7.31 -7.41
N THR A 11 2.19 6.92 -7.89
CA THR A 11 0.92 7.47 -7.40
C THR A 11 0.01 6.38 -6.85
N TYR A 12 -0.87 6.79 -5.94
CA TYR A 12 -1.92 5.93 -5.37
C TYR A 12 -3.16 6.78 -5.12
N GLY A 13 -4.31 6.35 -5.63
CA GLY A 13 -5.59 6.96 -5.34
C GLY A 13 -6.49 6.10 -4.46
N ASP A 14 -7.31 6.75 -3.64
CA ASP A 14 -8.33 6.09 -2.82
C ASP A 14 -9.57 7.00 -2.65
N CYS A 15 -10.72 6.38 -2.42
CA CYS A 15 -12.00 7.06 -2.25
C CYS A 15 -12.52 6.95 -0.80
N ARG A 16 -13.49 7.79 -0.45
CA ARG A 16 -14.14 7.70 0.87
C ARG A 16 -14.93 6.38 0.99
N PRO A 17 -15.00 5.79 2.20
CA PRO A 17 -14.44 6.26 3.46
C PRO A 17 -12.99 5.80 3.71
N ARG A 18 -12.44 4.89 2.89
CA ARG A 18 -11.11 4.30 3.10
C ARG A 18 -9.98 5.31 3.02
N SER A 19 -10.15 6.34 2.20
CA SER A 19 -9.18 7.42 2.04
C SER A 19 -9.07 8.36 3.26
N ILE A 20 -9.95 8.27 4.27
CA ILE A 20 -9.97 9.24 5.39
C ILE A 20 -8.62 9.27 6.15
N PRO A 21 -8.03 8.13 6.56
CA PRO A 21 -6.72 8.15 7.19
C PRO A 21 -5.60 8.62 6.24
N VAL A 22 -5.72 8.32 4.94
CA VAL A 22 -4.73 8.69 3.90
C VAL A 22 -4.61 10.21 3.76
N ARG A 23 -5.73 10.93 3.88
CA ARG A 23 -5.75 12.41 3.78
C ARG A 23 -4.92 13.11 4.84
N ASN A 24 -4.68 12.45 5.96
CA ASN A 24 -3.93 13.03 7.08
C ASN A 24 -2.43 12.73 6.99
N LEU A 25 -2.00 11.93 6.02
CA LEU A 25 -0.58 11.67 5.80
C LEU A 25 0.12 12.94 5.35
N GLN A 26 1.32 13.12 5.86
CA GLN A 26 2.20 14.24 5.54
C GLN A 26 3.44 13.74 4.79
N LYS A 27 4.18 14.69 4.22
CA LYS A 27 5.46 14.39 3.62
C LYS A 27 6.39 13.70 4.63
N GLY A 28 7.00 12.60 4.22
CA GLY A 28 7.85 11.77 5.08
C GLY A 28 7.13 10.62 5.79
N ASP A 29 5.79 10.62 5.84
CA ASP A 29 5.04 9.42 6.22
C ASP A 29 5.19 8.32 5.15
N PHE A 30 4.60 7.15 5.39
CA PHE A 30 4.68 6.05 4.44
C PHE A 30 3.39 5.26 4.28
N ILE A 31 3.29 4.60 3.12
CA ILE A 31 2.22 3.64 2.79
C ILE A 31 2.88 2.34 2.38
N VAL A 32 2.37 1.23 2.90
CA VAL A 32 2.81 -0.12 2.54
C VAL A 32 1.67 -0.82 1.81
N PHE A 33 1.98 -1.38 0.64
CA PHE A 33 1.02 -2.10 -0.17
C PHE A 33 1.19 -3.60 0.04
N TYR A 34 0.08 -4.31 0.20
CA TYR A 34 0.06 -5.76 0.23
C TYR A 34 -1.03 -6.29 -0.70
N ALA A 35 -0.84 -7.52 -1.18
CA ALA A 35 -1.80 -8.21 -2.04
C ALA A 35 -1.94 -9.67 -1.65
N GLY A 36 -3.12 -10.23 -1.92
CA GLY A 36 -3.34 -11.67 -1.96
C GLY A 36 -2.85 -12.21 -3.30
N LEU A 37 -1.90 -13.14 -3.29
CA LEU A 37 -1.30 -13.75 -4.46
C LEU A 37 -1.65 -15.23 -4.50
N ARG A 38 -2.14 -15.71 -5.64
CA ARG A 38 -2.43 -17.13 -5.87
C ARG A 38 -1.31 -17.74 -6.70
N SER A 39 -0.88 -18.95 -6.33
CA SER A 39 0.06 -19.71 -7.16
C SER A 39 -0.56 -20.04 -8.52
N ILE A 40 0.26 -19.97 -9.58
CA ILE A 40 -0.10 -20.41 -10.93
C ILE A 40 0.06 -21.93 -11.13
N SER A 41 0.85 -22.58 -10.28
CA SER A 41 1.19 -24.01 -10.37
C SER A 41 0.54 -24.87 -9.30
N GLN A 42 0.09 -24.27 -8.20
CA GLN A 42 -0.55 -24.97 -7.08
C GLN A 42 -1.95 -24.42 -6.86
N GLU A 43 -2.95 -25.25 -7.09
CA GLU A 43 -4.33 -24.92 -6.80
C GLU A 43 -4.49 -24.67 -5.28
N HIS A 44 -5.32 -23.70 -4.91
CA HIS A 44 -5.65 -23.32 -3.52
C HIS A 44 -4.53 -22.74 -2.65
N ASN A 45 -3.33 -22.46 -3.17
CA ASN A 45 -2.31 -21.76 -2.39
C ASN A 45 -2.45 -20.23 -2.55
N LEU A 46 -3.07 -19.58 -1.55
CA LEU A 46 -3.21 -18.13 -1.44
C LEU A 46 -2.29 -17.60 -0.34
N ILE A 47 -1.36 -16.73 -0.71
CA ILE A 47 -0.50 -16.02 0.23
C ILE A 47 -0.87 -14.54 0.28
N TYR A 48 -0.62 -13.88 1.41
CA TYR A 48 -0.62 -12.42 1.47
C TYR A 48 0.82 -11.95 1.59
N ALA A 49 1.21 -10.99 0.75
CA ALA A 49 2.58 -10.49 0.71
C ALA A 49 2.63 -8.96 0.57
N LEU A 50 3.65 -8.33 1.15
CA LEU A 50 3.99 -6.94 0.84
C LEU A 50 4.50 -6.88 -0.60
N ILE A 51 3.96 -5.94 -1.37
CA ILE A 51 4.25 -5.76 -2.79
C ILE A 51 4.82 -4.39 -3.14
N GLY A 52 4.69 -3.40 -2.26
CA GLY A 52 5.19 -2.06 -2.52
C GLY A 52 5.33 -1.23 -1.25
N PHE A 53 6.11 -0.17 -1.35
CA PHE A 53 6.32 0.81 -0.30
C PHE A 53 6.41 2.20 -0.92
N TYR A 54 5.71 3.17 -0.36
CA TYR A 54 5.81 4.59 -0.71
C TYR A 54 6.23 5.39 0.50
N SER A 55 7.27 6.21 0.35
CA SER A 55 7.49 7.38 1.20
C SER A 55 6.69 8.55 0.61
N VAL A 56 5.80 9.14 1.40
CA VAL A 56 4.84 10.17 0.95
C VAL A 56 5.58 11.47 0.64
N ASP A 57 5.32 12.04 -0.54
CA ASP A 57 5.76 13.37 -0.92
C ASP A 57 4.64 14.41 -0.75
N GLU A 58 3.49 14.14 -1.36
CA GLU A 58 2.30 15.00 -1.27
C GLU A 58 1.00 14.18 -1.26
N VAL A 59 -0.02 14.73 -0.60
CA VAL A 59 -1.40 14.21 -0.59
C VAL A 59 -2.33 15.30 -1.07
N LEU A 60 -3.03 15.05 -2.16
CA LEU A 60 -3.90 16.01 -2.85
C LEU A 60 -5.31 15.47 -3.01
N GLN A 61 -6.27 16.37 -3.22
CA GLN A 61 -7.57 15.98 -3.77
C GLN A 61 -7.45 15.90 -5.29
N ALA A 62 -8.06 14.89 -5.93
CA ALA A 62 -7.97 14.73 -7.37
C ALA A 62 -8.46 15.97 -8.14
N GLY A 63 -9.49 16.65 -7.64
CA GLY A 63 -10.03 17.88 -8.24
C GLY A 63 -9.10 19.10 -8.15
N SER A 64 -8.12 19.10 -7.25
CA SER A 64 -7.11 20.16 -7.16
C SER A 64 -5.87 19.89 -8.01
N ILE A 65 -5.79 18.73 -8.66
CA ILE A 65 -4.65 18.39 -9.52
C ILE A 65 -4.84 19.07 -10.90
N PRO A 66 -3.86 19.85 -11.36
CA PRO A 66 -3.93 20.55 -12.63
C PRO A 66 -3.89 19.55 -13.81
N LYS A 67 -4.52 19.93 -14.92
CA LYS A 67 -4.82 19.03 -16.06
C LYS A 67 -3.59 18.37 -16.65
N GLU A 68 -2.45 19.06 -16.62
CA GLU A 68 -1.17 18.60 -17.14
C GLU A 68 -0.66 17.36 -16.39
N ARG A 69 -1.16 17.10 -15.18
CA ARG A 69 -0.80 15.94 -14.34
C ARG A 69 -1.87 14.85 -14.33
N TRP A 70 -2.97 14.99 -15.06
CA TRP A 70 -4.08 14.03 -15.00
C TRP A 70 -3.72 12.63 -15.52
N ASN A 71 -2.74 12.53 -16.40
CA ASN A 71 -2.22 11.25 -16.87
C ASN A 71 -1.46 10.45 -15.79
N GLN A 72 -1.03 11.08 -14.70
CA GLN A 72 -0.17 10.48 -13.67
C GLN A 72 -0.93 9.63 -12.65
N ASN A 73 -2.25 9.79 -12.53
CA ASN A 73 -3.07 8.96 -11.63
C ASN A 73 -4.44 8.65 -12.24
N ALA A 74 -4.98 7.46 -11.97
CA ALA A 74 -6.25 7.05 -12.55
C ALA A 74 -7.46 7.78 -11.95
N HIS A 75 -7.38 8.24 -10.70
CA HIS A 75 -8.44 9.01 -10.06
C HIS A 75 -8.55 10.44 -10.60
N THR A 76 -7.55 10.99 -11.29
CA THR A 76 -7.69 12.30 -11.97
C THR A 76 -8.35 12.19 -13.35
N ARG A 77 -8.52 10.97 -13.88
CA ARG A 77 -9.10 10.73 -15.22
C ARG A 77 -10.58 10.36 -15.21
N ARG A 78 -11.16 10.15 -14.02
CA ARG A 78 -12.54 9.69 -13.86
C ARG A 78 -13.50 10.86 -13.78
N LYS A 79 -14.75 10.62 -14.20
CA LYS A 79 -15.86 11.50 -13.87
C LYS A 79 -16.21 11.30 -12.39
N ASP A 80 -16.56 12.38 -11.69
CA ASP A 80 -17.01 12.39 -10.29
C ASP A 80 -15.98 11.95 -9.22
N SER A 81 -14.68 11.98 -9.54
CA SER A 81 -13.59 11.65 -8.61
C SER A 81 -12.95 12.86 -7.96
N ALA A 82 -13.50 14.08 -8.12
CA ALA A 82 -12.87 15.31 -7.63
C ALA A 82 -12.50 15.29 -6.14
N ASN A 83 -13.27 14.54 -5.34
CA ASN A 83 -13.06 14.38 -3.91
C ASN A 83 -12.14 13.22 -3.53
N ASP A 84 -11.68 12.41 -4.49
CA ASP A 84 -10.77 11.30 -4.24
C ASP A 84 -9.42 11.82 -3.76
N THR A 85 -8.74 11.02 -2.95
CA THR A 85 -7.43 11.35 -2.40
C THR A 85 -6.37 10.74 -3.29
N VAL A 86 -5.41 11.53 -3.74
CA VAL A 86 -4.27 11.09 -4.53
C VAL A 86 -3.01 11.34 -3.72
N VAL A 87 -2.25 10.28 -3.49
CA VAL A 87 -0.93 10.30 -2.88
C VAL A 87 0.11 10.21 -3.97
N ARG A 88 1.17 11.01 -3.84
CA ARG A 88 2.38 10.88 -4.65
C ARG A 88 3.55 10.56 -3.75
N ALA A 89 4.43 9.70 -4.22
CA ALA A 89 5.55 9.20 -3.45
C ALA A 89 6.88 9.81 -3.91
N ILE A 90 7.83 9.91 -2.98
CA ILE A 90 9.20 10.39 -3.23
C ILE A 90 9.93 9.35 -4.09
N PRO A 91 10.50 9.72 -5.25
CA PRO A 91 11.33 8.81 -6.06
C PRO A 91 12.60 8.37 -5.31
N GLY A 92 12.96 7.09 -5.43
CA GLY A 92 14.11 6.51 -4.71
C GLY A 92 13.66 5.59 -3.58
N PRO A 93 13.14 6.11 -2.44
CA PRO A 93 12.66 5.28 -1.34
C PRO A 93 11.27 4.68 -1.59
N SER A 94 10.72 4.81 -2.81
CA SER A 94 9.38 4.36 -3.16
C SER A 94 9.39 3.48 -4.40
N GLY A 95 8.55 2.45 -4.40
CA GLY A 95 8.36 1.59 -5.56
C GLY A 95 7.66 0.28 -5.23
N ARG A 96 7.55 -0.55 -6.27
CA ARG A 96 7.17 -1.95 -6.14
C ARG A 96 8.35 -2.74 -5.62
N LEU A 97 8.12 -3.71 -4.75
CA LEU A 97 9.17 -4.66 -4.40
C LEU A 97 9.45 -5.56 -5.61
N LEU A 98 10.73 -5.68 -5.98
CA LEU A 98 11.17 -6.62 -7.03
C LEU A 98 10.76 -8.05 -6.67
N LYS A 99 10.88 -8.39 -5.37
CA LYS A 99 10.40 -9.64 -4.78
C LYS A 99 9.50 -9.34 -3.59
N CYS A 100 8.26 -9.80 -3.63
CA CYS A 100 7.30 -9.60 -2.54
C CYS A 100 7.74 -10.32 -1.26
N ILE A 101 7.31 -9.82 -0.10
CA ILE A 101 7.59 -10.45 1.20
C ILE A 101 6.31 -11.10 1.73
N PRO A 102 6.24 -12.44 1.86
CA PRO A 102 5.09 -13.11 2.48
C PRO A 102 4.92 -12.67 3.94
N ILE A 103 3.69 -12.30 4.30
CA ILE A 103 3.37 -11.79 5.64
C ILE A 103 2.18 -12.49 6.28
N GLY A 104 1.38 -13.21 5.49
CA GLY A 104 0.08 -13.70 5.95
C GLY A 104 0.01 -15.21 6.12
N GLU A 105 -0.80 -15.63 7.07
CA GLU A 105 -1.25 -17.01 7.25
C GLU A 105 -2.77 -17.07 7.43
N TYR A 106 -3.35 -18.23 7.11
CA TYR A 106 -4.75 -18.50 7.40
C TYR A 106 -4.88 -19.11 8.80
N ARG A 107 -5.48 -18.37 9.73
CA ARG A 107 -5.74 -18.86 11.10
C ARG A 107 -7.01 -18.27 11.67
N ARG A 108 -7.70 -19.03 12.54
CA ARG A 108 -8.97 -18.60 13.16
C ARG A 108 -9.99 -18.08 12.12
N ARG A 109 -10.12 -18.81 11.01
CA ARG A 109 -11.05 -18.55 9.89
C ARG A 109 -10.81 -17.23 9.14
N ALA A 110 -9.61 -16.65 9.21
CA ALA A 110 -9.26 -15.39 8.56
C ALA A 110 -7.79 -15.36 8.13
N TYR A 111 -7.46 -14.53 7.14
CA TYR A 111 -6.06 -14.21 6.83
C TYR A 111 -5.55 -13.12 7.76
N ARG A 112 -4.38 -13.36 8.35
CA ARG A 112 -3.76 -12.50 9.35
C ARG A 112 -2.27 -12.40 9.13
N VAL A 113 -1.66 -11.30 9.56
CA VAL A 113 -0.21 -11.20 9.66
C VAL A 113 0.29 -12.33 10.58
N LEU A 114 1.35 -13.00 10.14
CA LEU A 114 2.10 -14.01 10.90
C LEU A 114 2.48 -13.42 12.27
N PRO A 115 2.29 -14.13 13.40
CA PRO A 115 2.52 -13.56 14.73
C PRO A 115 3.95 -13.06 14.94
N GLY A 116 4.96 -13.76 14.39
CA GLY A 116 6.35 -13.30 14.44
C GLY A 116 6.56 -11.99 13.68
N VAL A 117 5.97 -11.86 12.48
CA VAL A 117 6.02 -10.64 11.68
C VAL A 117 5.26 -9.50 12.37
N LEU A 118 4.06 -9.77 12.87
CA LEU A 118 3.23 -8.79 13.56
C LEU A 118 3.94 -8.23 14.81
N SER A 119 4.59 -9.10 15.59
CA SER A 119 5.41 -8.71 16.73
C SER A 119 6.63 -7.90 16.29
N ALA A 120 7.30 -8.29 15.21
CA ALA A 120 8.45 -7.57 14.67
C ALA A 120 8.09 -6.18 14.12
N TRP A 121 6.83 -5.93 13.78
CA TRP A 121 6.34 -4.61 13.37
C TRP A 121 5.89 -3.72 14.54
N GLY A 122 5.87 -4.25 15.77
CA GLY A 122 5.24 -3.57 16.92
C GLY A 122 3.71 -3.49 16.84
N GLY A 123 3.10 -4.27 15.94
CA GLY A 123 1.64 -4.35 15.78
C GLY A 123 1.03 -3.36 14.78
N ILE A 124 -0.24 -3.61 14.46
CA ILE A 124 -1.08 -2.76 13.61
C ILE A 124 -2.45 -2.55 14.28
N SER A 125 -3.15 -1.47 13.92
CA SER A 125 -4.40 -1.05 14.57
C SER A 125 -5.58 -2.02 14.41
N VAL A 126 -5.46 -3.01 13.52
CA VAL A 126 -6.47 -4.06 13.37
C VAL A 126 -6.16 -5.26 14.27
N LYS A 127 -7.21 -5.76 14.92
CA LYS A 127 -7.11 -6.87 15.87
C LYS A 127 -6.45 -8.10 15.25
N ASP A 128 -5.38 -8.55 15.90
CA ASP A 128 -4.66 -9.78 15.57
C ASP A 128 -4.26 -9.82 14.07
N GLY A 129 -3.75 -8.68 13.57
CA GLY A 129 -3.13 -8.58 12.25
C GLY A 129 -4.07 -8.85 11.07
N TYR A 130 -5.37 -8.59 11.17
CA TYR A 130 -6.34 -8.92 10.12
C TYR A 130 -5.98 -8.32 8.73
N LEU A 131 -5.87 -9.16 7.69
CA LEU A 131 -5.40 -8.75 6.35
C LEU A 131 -6.50 -8.69 5.27
N GLN A 132 -7.73 -9.08 5.59
CA GLN A 132 -8.79 -9.10 4.56
C GLN A 132 -9.42 -7.72 4.40
N ARG A 133 -10.30 -7.57 3.39
CA ARG A 133 -10.94 -6.30 3.03
C ARG A 133 -11.48 -5.57 4.26
N SER A 134 -10.86 -4.45 4.56
CA SER A 134 -11.25 -3.57 5.66
C SER A 134 -11.85 -2.28 5.10
N GLY A 135 -12.98 -1.87 5.67
CA GLY A 135 -13.58 -0.55 5.38
C GLY A 135 -12.71 0.63 5.88
N ARG A 136 -11.72 0.36 6.73
CA ARG A 136 -10.73 1.34 7.22
C ARG A 136 -9.31 0.79 7.04
N LEU A 137 -8.41 1.57 6.46
CA LEU A 137 -7.02 1.13 6.30
C LEU A 137 -6.37 0.90 7.67
N PRO A 138 -5.68 -0.24 7.88
CA PRO A 138 -4.85 -0.44 9.05
C PRO A 138 -3.74 0.62 9.11
N SER A 139 -3.30 0.93 10.33
CA SER A 139 -2.15 1.78 10.62
C SER A 139 -1.16 1.00 11.48
N PHE A 140 0.12 1.30 11.36
CA PHE A 140 1.13 0.78 12.28
C PHE A 140 0.95 1.41 13.66
N ILE A 141 1.13 0.61 14.72
CA ILE A 141 1.14 1.12 16.10
C ILE A 141 2.51 1.74 16.39
N GLU A 142 3.57 1.09 15.94
CA GLU A 142 4.96 1.54 16.09
C GLU A 142 5.63 1.70 14.70
N PRO A 143 5.37 2.82 13.98
CA PRO A 143 5.83 2.98 12.59
C PRO A 143 7.36 2.88 12.45
N ALA A 144 8.12 3.39 13.42
CA ALA A 144 9.58 3.31 13.41
C ALA A 144 10.10 1.87 13.52
N VAL A 145 9.43 1.03 14.31
CA VAL A 145 9.78 -0.40 14.46
C VAL A 145 9.54 -1.14 13.14
N PHE A 146 8.43 -0.84 12.46
CA PHE A 146 8.19 -1.38 11.11
C PHE A 146 9.29 -0.94 10.12
N LEU A 147 9.68 0.33 10.10
CA LEU A 147 10.71 0.83 9.18
C LEU A 147 12.07 0.16 9.42
N ASP A 148 12.47 0.00 10.67
CA ASP A 148 13.68 -0.77 11.03
C ASP A 148 13.58 -2.21 10.53
N TRP A 149 12.47 -2.91 10.80
CA TRP A 149 12.24 -4.26 10.29
C TRP A 149 12.31 -4.32 8.76
N PHE A 150 11.68 -3.36 8.06
CA PHE A 150 11.59 -3.31 6.60
C PHE A 150 12.97 -3.09 5.97
N SER A 151 13.79 -2.21 6.55
CA SER A 151 15.16 -1.96 6.08
C SER A 151 16.06 -3.19 6.17
N LYS A 152 15.81 -4.07 7.16
CA LYS A 152 16.53 -5.34 7.34
C LYS A 152 16.12 -6.44 6.35
N GLN A 153 15.06 -6.22 5.55
CA GLN A 153 14.61 -7.21 4.56
C GLN A 153 15.41 -7.18 3.25
N ASP A 154 16.37 -6.25 3.12
CA ASP A 154 17.22 -6.08 1.92
C ASP A 154 16.41 -6.00 0.62
N VAL A 155 15.39 -5.14 0.63
CA VAL A 155 14.44 -5.01 -0.48
C VAL A 155 15.00 -4.14 -1.60
N THR A 156 14.81 -4.61 -2.83
CA THR A 156 14.96 -3.77 -4.03
C THR A 156 13.61 -3.19 -4.43
N LEU A 157 13.52 -1.85 -4.50
CA LEU A 157 12.35 -1.12 -4.98
C LEU A 157 12.54 -0.72 -6.44
N ILE A 158 11.53 -0.95 -7.27
CA ILE A 158 11.53 -0.62 -8.69
C ILE A 158 10.31 0.25 -9.04
N LYS A 159 10.53 1.21 -9.95
CA LYS A 159 9.51 2.16 -10.41
C LYS A 159 8.79 1.62 -11.65
N GLU A 160 8.20 0.44 -11.50
CA GLU A 160 7.59 -0.30 -12.62
C GLU A 160 6.35 -1.06 -12.15
N ASN A 161 5.30 -1.05 -12.97
CA ASN A 161 4.16 -1.93 -12.76
C ASN A 161 4.51 -3.39 -13.13
N ASN A 162 3.64 -4.34 -12.79
CA ASN A 162 3.80 -5.70 -13.33
C ASN A 162 3.51 -5.67 -14.84
N PRO A 163 4.28 -6.41 -15.66
CA PRO A 163 4.04 -6.55 -17.09
C PRO A 163 2.74 -7.28 -17.41
#